data_AF-A0A4P1RH05-F1
#
_entry.id   AF-A0A4P1RH05-F1
#
_cell.length_a   1.000
_cell.length_b   1.000
_cell.length_c   1.000
_cell.angle_alpha   90.00
_cell.angle_beta   90.00
_cell.angle_gamma   90.00
#
_symmetry.space_group_name_H-M   'P 1'
#
loop_
_entity.id
_entity.type
_entity.pdbx_description
1 polymer ?
#
loop_
_entity_poly.entity_id
_entity_poly.type
_entity_poly.pdbx_seq_one_letter_code
_entity_poly.pdbx_strand_id
1 'polypeptide(L)'
;MGCMVSQLASKFAFFPPSPPTYHLQKREDGKLTVVSTVSPVVPIQKAVEDNSLDILVVDTKHGNKIVAFYLKNPYARLTLLYSHGNAADLGQLYDLFVQLRVNLRVNLMGYDYSGYGASTGKPSESSTYADIEAIYECLETEYGVSQEDVILYGQSVGSGPTLHLAAKLPRLRGVVLHSGILSGLRVLCHVNFTFCFDIYKNINKIKKVKCPVLVIHVST
;
A
#
# COMPACT_ATOMS: atom_id res chain seq x y z
N MET A 1 -16.86 -0.11 -16.33
CA MET A 1 -17.80 1.00 -16.06
C MET A 1 -18.17 0.97 -14.58
N GLY A 2 -17.59 1.87 -13.78
CA GLY A 2 -17.94 1.99 -12.36
C GLY A 2 -19.30 2.69 -12.21
N CYS A 3 -20.20 2.13 -11.40
CA CYS A 3 -21.50 2.73 -11.10
C CYS A 3 -21.31 4.11 -10.44
N MET A 4 -22.15 5.09 -10.77
CA MET A 4 -22.11 6.46 -10.22
C MET A 4 -22.06 6.50 -8.68
N VAL A 5 -22.65 5.49 -8.03
CA VAL A 5 -22.61 5.32 -6.57
C VAL A 5 -21.20 5.00 -6.05
N SER A 6 -20.38 4.28 -6.81
CA SER A 6 -18.99 3.96 -6.43
C SER A 6 -18.07 5.19 -6.44
N GLN A 7 -18.32 6.15 -7.34
CA GLN A 7 -17.58 7.42 -7.39
C GLN A 7 -17.95 8.36 -6.23
N LEU A 8 -19.20 8.31 -5.76
CA LEU A 8 -19.62 9.04 -4.56
C LEU A 8 -19.02 8.40 -3.31
N ALA A 9 -19.10 7.07 -3.18
CA ALA A 9 -18.51 6.34 -2.05
C ALA A 9 -17.00 6.60 -1.92
N SER A 10 -16.26 6.68 -3.04
CA SER A 10 -14.82 6.96 -2.97
C SER A 10 -14.50 8.34 -2.40
N LYS A 11 -15.30 9.38 -2.69
CA LYS A 11 -15.07 10.73 -2.12
C LYS A 11 -15.20 10.77 -0.60
N PHE A 12 -15.99 9.88 0.00
CA PHE A 12 -16.16 9.81 1.46
C PHE A 12 -15.26 8.77 2.13
N ALA A 13 -14.60 7.92 1.34
CA ALA A 13 -13.77 6.83 1.85
C ALA A 13 -12.27 7.12 1.83
N PHE A 14 -11.82 8.08 1.01
CA PHE A 14 -10.40 8.38 0.82
C PHE A 14 -10.12 9.85 1.10
N PHE A 15 -9.19 10.09 2.02
CA PHE A 15 -8.78 11.42 2.47
C PHE A 15 -7.26 11.54 2.33
N PRO A 16 -6.71 11.60 1.11
CA PRO A 16 -5.26 11.78 0.93
C PRO A 16 -4.78 13.07 1.61
N PRO A 17 -3.56 13.10 2.17
CA PRO A 17 -2.97 14.33 2.70
C PRO A 17 -3.00 15.46 1.65
N SER A 18 -3.44 16.65 2.07
CA SER A 18 -3.49 17.84 1.23
C SER A 18 -2.96 19.05 2.02
N PRO A 19 -1.76 19.57 1.70
CA PRO A 19 -0.84 19.09 0.66
C PRO A 19 -0.21 17.72 0.99
N PRO A 20 0.31 16.98 -0.03
CA PRO A 20 1.14 15.79 0.18
C PRO A 20 2.36 16.08 1.07
N THR A 21 2.84 15.08 1.81
CA THR A 21 3.98 15.26 2.73
C THR A 21 5.35 15.03 2.08
N TYR A 22 5.35 14.74 0.79
CA TYR A 22 6.56 14.69 -0.01
C TYR A 22 6.24 14.98 -1.47
N HIS A 23 7.26 15.33 -2.24
CA HIS A 23 7.18 15.47 -3.69
C HIS A 23 8.39 14.84 -4.36
N LEU A 24 8.21 14.43 -5.61
CA LEU A 24 9.29 13.92 -6.44
C LEU A 24 9.99 15.07 -7.15
N GLN A 25 11.32 15.06 -7.12
CA GLN A 25 12.17 15.96 -7.88
C GLN A 25 13.12 15.14 -8.75
N LYS A 26 13.21 15.50 -10.03
CA LYS A 26 14.17 14.88 -10.96
C LYS A 26 15.50 15.62 -10.86
N ARG A 27 16.57 14.89 -10.62
CA ARG A 27 17.94 15.42 -10.65
C ARG A 27 18.44 15.64 -12.07
N GLU A 28 19.51 16.41 -12.19
CA GLU A 28 20.22 16.66 -13.46
C GLU A 28 20.74 15.36 -14.11
N ASP A 29 21.08 14.34 -13.31
CA ASP A 29 21.50 13.01 -13.77
C ASP A 29 20.32 12.11 -14.23
N GLY A 30 19.09 12.62 -14.16
CA GLY A 30 17.87 11.92 -14.52
C GLY A 30 17.28 11.03 -13.43
N LYS A 31 17.94 10.86 -12.28
CA LYS A 31 17.41 10.07 -11.15
C LYS A 31 16.30 10.82 -10.43
N LEU A 32 15.33 10.06 -9.90
CA LEU A 32 14.30 10.60 -9.04
C LEU A 32 14.81 10.74 -7.61
N THR A 33 14.38 11.82 -6.97
CA THR A 33 14.58 12.06 -5.55
C THR A 33 13.29 12.47 -4.87
N VAL A 34 13.24 12.22 -3.57
CA VAL A 34 12.12 12.57 -2.72
C VAL A 34 12.55 13.76 -1.87
N VAL A 35 11.78 14.82 -1.98
CA VAL A 35 11.85 15.96 -1.05
C VAL A 35 10.66 15.83 -0.12
N SER A 36 10.93 15.48 1.13
CA SER A 36 9.91 15.39 2.16
C SER A 36 9.66 16.76 2.78
N THR A 37 8.39 17.08 3.02
CA THR A 37 7.98 18.27 3.78
C THR A 37 7.90 17.99 5.27
N VAL A 38 7.97 16.72 5.67
CA VAL A 38 8.26 16.31 7.04
C VAL A 38 9.77 16.12 7.21
N SER A 39 10.25 16.25 8.44
CA SER A 39 11.65 16.00 8.78
C SER A 39 11.79 14.55 9.29
N PRO A 40 12.11 13.57 8.42
CA PRO A 40 12.27 12.20 8.87
C PRO A 40 13.51 12.08 9.75
N VAL A 41 13.45 11.18 10.73
CA VAL A 41 14.58 10.88 11.62
C VAL A 41 15.74 10.28 10.82
N VAL A 42 15.44 9.42 9.85
CA VAL A 42 16.43 8.92 8.88
C VAL A 42 16.34 9.77 7.61
N PRO A 43 17.42 10.44 7.18
CA PRO A 43 17.37 11.21 5.95
C PRO A 43 17.11 10.30 4.74
N ILE A 44 15.98 10.48 4.06
CA ILE A 44 15.61 9.72 2.85
C ILE A 44 16.74 9.77 1.82
N GLN A 45 17.36 10.93 1.67
CA GLN A 45 18.45 11.15 0.72
C GLN A 45 19.66 10.26 0.99
N LYS A 46 19.99 10.04 2.27
CA LYS A 46 21.08 9.15 2.67
C LYS A 46 20.77 7.69 2.30
N ALA A 47 19.51 7.27 2.46
CA ALA A 47 19.07 5.93 2.10
C ALA A 47 19.06 5.68 0.58
N VAL A 48 18.85 6.73 -0.23
CA VAL A 48 19.01 6.65 -1.69
C VAL A 48 20.50 6.52 -2.05
N GLU A 49 21.37 7.28 -1.40
CA GLU A 49 22.81 7.29 -1.67
C GLU A 49 23.51 5.99 -1.28
N ASP A 50 23.09 5.36 -0.19
CA ASP A 50 23.63 4.06 0.24
C ASP A 50 22.95 2.86 -0.44
N ASN A 51 22.12 3.11 -1.46
CA ASN A 51 21.32 2.12 -2.21
C ASN A 51 20.39 1.26 -1.33
N SER A 52 20.03 1.72 -0.14
CA SER A 52 19.06 1.03 0.72
C SER A 52 17.60 1.38 0.42
N LEU A 53 17.35 2.39 -0.43
CA LEU A 53 16.02 2.80 -0.89
C LEU A 53 15.99 3.03 -2.41
N ASP A 54 15.08 2.34 -3.09
CA ASP A 54 14.68 2.69 -4.46
C ASP A 54 13.37 3.49 -4.44
N ILE A 55 13.29 4.53 -5.28
CA ILE A 55 12.08 5.32 -5.53
C ILE A 55 11.56 4.96 -6.92
N LEU A 56 10.34 4.43 -6.96
CA LEU A 56 9.73 3.90 -8.17
C LEU A 56 8.51 4.73 -8.56
N VAL A 57 8.28 4.84 -9.87
CA VAL A 57 7.02 5.32 -10.45
C VAL A 57 6.49 4.22 -11.34
N VAL A 58 5.40 3.59 -10.91
CA VAL A 58 4.83 2.39 -11.54
C VAL A 58 3.55 2.76 -12.27
N ASP A 59 3.45 2.30 -13.52
CA ASP A 59 2.24 2.44 -14.33
C ASP A 59 1.20 1.38 -13.94
N THR A 60 -0.04 1.81 -13.76
CA THR A 60 -1.15 0.92 -13.41
C THR A 60 -1.99 0.61 -14.64
N LYS A 61 -2.71 -0.52 -14.64
CA LYS A 61 -3.66 -0.88 -15.71
C LYS A 61 -4.80 0.12 -15.93
N HIS A 62 -5.00 1.07 -15.02
CA HIS A 62 -5.98 2.15 -15.16
C HIS A 62 -5.36 3.46 -15.70
N GLY A 63 -4.09 3.45 -16.10
CA GLY A 63 -3.39 4.60 -16.66
C GLY A 63 -2.92 5.63 -15.62
N ASN A 64 -3.01 5.31 -14.32
CA ASN A 64 -2.42 6.13 -13.26
C ASN A 64 -0.95 5.74 -13.06
N LYS A 65 -0.15 6.72 -12.61
CA LYS A 65 1.23 6.53 -12.18
C LYS A 65 1.27 6.62 -10.66
N ILE A 66 1.68 5.55 -10.00
CA ILE A 66 1.78 5.49 -8.55
C ILE A 66 3.23 5.45 -8.10
N VAL A 67 3.51 6.04 -6.94
CA VAL A 67 4.85 6.08 -6.36
C VAL A 67 5.01 4.94 -5.36
N ALA A 68 6.19 4.32 -5.35
CA ALA A 68 6.55 3.31 -4.38
C ALA A 68 7.98 3.50 -3.85
N PHE A 69 8.16 3.15 -2.58
CA PHE A 69 9.44 3.11 -1.88
C PHE A 69 9.79 1.65 -1.59
N TYR A 70 10.93 1.21 -2.13
CA TYR A 70 11.46 -0.12 -1.87
C TYR A 70 12.71 -0.05 -1.01
N LEU A 71 12.56 -0.41 0.26
CA LEU A 71 13.64 -0.45 1.24
C LEU A 71 14.29 -1.83 1.24
N LYS A 72 15.56 -1.89 0.89
CA LYS A 72 16.36 -3.11 0.85
C LYS A 72 16.99 -3.41 2.20
N ASN A 73 17.01 -4.68 2.57
CA ASN A 73 17.79 -5.18 3.68
C ASN A 73 18.68 -6.33 3.20
N PRO A 74 20.03 -6.22 3.31
CA PRO A 74 20.96 -7.24 2.82
C PRO A 74 20.75 -8.65 3.41
N TYR A 75 20.11 -8.74 4.57
CA TYR A 75 19.83 -10.00 5.25
C TYR A 75 18.38 -10.49 5.07
N ALA A 76 17.60 -9.79 4.25
CA ALA A 76 16.20 -10.15 4.04
C ALA A 76 16.06 -11.42 3.20
N ARG A 77 15.20 -12.31 3.70
CA ARG A 77 14.68 -13.46 2.93
C ARG A 77 13.24 -13.25 2.47
N LEU A 78 12.56 -12.27 3.04
CA LEU A 78 11.15 -11.98 2.81
C LEU A 78 10.98 -10.51 2.46
N THR A 79 9.94 -10.23 1.69
CA THR A 79 9.53 -8.88 1.31
C THR A 79 8.14 -8.59 1.89
N LEU A 80 8.03 -7.49 2.63
CA LEU A 80 6.77 -6.99 3.15
C LEU A 80 6.18 -5.97 2.16
N LEU A 81 5.03 -6.29 1.56
CA LEU A 81 4.27 -5.36 0.72
C LEU A 81 3.21 -4.65 1.60
N TYR A 82 3.39 -3.35 1.82
CA TYR A 82 2.62 -2.56 2.78
C TYR A 82 1.57 -1.68 2.08
N SER A 83 0.30 -2.00 2.29
CA SER A 83 -0.86 -1.19 1.93
C SER A 83 -1.25 -0.29 3.12
N HIS A 84 -0.99 1.02 2.99
CA HIS A 84 -1.16 1.97 4.09
C HIS A 84 -2.61 2.30 4.45
N GLY A 85 -2.78 2.93 5.62
CA GLY A 85 -4.06 3.44 6.08
C GLY A 85 -4.54 4.67 5.30
N ASN A 86 -5.76 5.11 5.59
CA ASN A 86 -6.28 6.36 5.05
C ASN A 86 -5.52 7.56 5.65
N ALA A 87 -5.59 8.72 4.99
CA ALA A 87 -4.95 9.96 5.48
C ALA A 87 -3.45 9.84 5.82
N ALA A 88 -2.76 8.94 5.12
CA ALA A 88 -1.32 8.76 5.19
C ALA A 88 -0.75 8.74 3.77
N ASP A 89 0.52 9.11 3.62
CA ASP A 89 1.31 8.90 2.41
C ASP A 89 2.71 8.36 2.76
N LEU A 90 3.49 8.00 1.74
CA LEU A 90 4.83 7.43 1.93
C LEU A 90 5.79 8.33 2.71
N GLY A 91 5.65 9.64 2.60
CA GLY A 91 6.50 10.59 3.32
C GLY A 91 6.32 10.47 4.84
N GLN A 92 5.07 10.41 5.30
CA GLN A 92 4.76 10.23 6.73
C GLN A 92 5.15 8.86 7.28
N LEU A 93 5.10 7.82 6.43
CA LEU A 93 5.34 6.44 6.85
C LEU A 93 6.79 6.01 6.71
N TYR A 94 7.66 6.84 6.15
CA TYR A 94 9.04 6.48 5.85
C TYR A 94 9.82 5.97 7.08
N ASP A 95 9.78 6.71 8.20
CA ASP A 95 10.50 6.29 9.42
C ASP A 95 9.96 4.97 9.98
N LEU A 96 8.63 4.77 9.92
CA LEU A 96 8.01 3.49 10.29
C LEU A 96 8.54 2.36 9.39
N PHE A 97 8.63 2.57 8.09
CA PHE A 97 9.15 1.58 7.15
C PHE A 97 10.60 1.24 7.42
N VAL A 98 11.44 2.22 7.73
CA VAL A 98 12.83 1.97 8.14
C VAL A 98 12.87 1.10 9.39
N GLN A 99 12.05 1.40 10.40
CA GLN A 99 11.99 0.60 11.63
C GLN A 99 11.50 -0.83 11.37
N LEU A 100 10.45 -1.01 10.58
CA LEU A 100 9.94 -2.33 10.22
C LEU A 100 10.99 -3.14 9.46
N ARG A 101 11.64 -2.54 8.46
CA ARG A 101 12.72 -3.15 7.67
C ARG A 101 13.87 -3.65 8.54
N VAL A 102 14.32 -2.85 9.51
CA VAL A 102 15.42 -3.20 10.43
C VAL A 102 14.99 -4.28 11.41
N ASN A 103 13.90 -4.05 12.15
CA ASN A 103 13.50 -4.90 13.27
C ASN A 103 12.99 -6.27 12.81
N LEU A 104 12.33 -6.35 11.65
CA LEU A 104 11.84 -7.61 11.08
C LEU A 104 12.84 -8.27 10.13
N ARG A 105 13.93 -7.57 9.76
CA ARG A 105 14.93 -8.04 8.78
C ARG A 105 14.29 -8.47 7.45
N VAL A 106 13.44 -7.62 6.90
CA VAL A 106 12.74 -7.82 5.62
C VAL A 106 13.09 -6.71 4.63
N ASN A 107 12.93 -6.98 3.34
CA ASN A 107 12.74 -5.91 2.37
C ASN A 107 11.32 -5.35 2.59
N LEU A 108 11.11 -4.08 2.28
CA LEU A 108 9.80 -3.44 2.46
C LEU A 108 9.44 -2.65 1.21
N MET A 109 8.31 -2.99 0.60
CA MET A 109 7.69 -2.25 -0.49
C MET A 109 6.46 -1.51 0.03
N GLY A 110 6.57 -0.19 0.18
CA GLY A 110 5.43 0.70 0.45
C GLY A 110 5.04 1.42 -0.84
N TYR A 111 3.76 1.64 -1.07
CA TYR A 111 3.28 2.37 -2.25
C TYR A 111 2.12 3.29 -1.89
N ASP A 112 2.01 4.43 -2.56
CA ASP A 112 0.84 5.28 -2.46
C ASP A 112 -0.25 4.81 -3.43
N TYR A 113 -1.51 4.99 -3.02
CA TYR A 113 -2.66 4.77 -3.90
C TYR A 113 -2.73 5.85 -5.00
N SER A 114 -3.42 5.54 -6.09
CA SER A 114 -3.82 6.53 -7.08
C SER A 114 -4.46 7.76 -6.40
N GLY A 115 -3.89 8.95 -6.63
CA GLY A 115 -4.30 10.21 -6.02
C GLY A 115 -3.83 10.46 -4.57
N TYR A 116 -2.90 9.66 -4.05
CA TYR A 116 -2.20 9.89 -2.77
C TYR A 116 -0.74 10.31 -3.01
N GLY A 117 -0.18 11.06 -2.07
CA GLY A 117 1.22 11.49 -2.12
C GLY A 117 1.56 12.17 -3.44
N ALA A 118 2.62 11.69 -4.10
CA ALA A 118 3.03 12.16 -5.43
C ALA A 118 2.42 11.34 -6.60
N SER A 119 1.46 10.45 -6.31
CA SER A 119 0.80 9.61 -7.32
C SER A 119 -0.30 10.37 -8.07
N THR A 120 -0.50 10.04 -9.35
CA THR A 120 -1.53 10.66 -10.20
C THR A 120 -2.90 10.00 -10.04
N GLY A 121 -3.92 10.58 -10.66
CA GLY A 121 -5.26 10.01 -10.72
C GLY A 121 -6.15 10.38 -9.53
N LYS A 122 -7.13 9.52 -9.24
CA LYS A 122 -8.08 9.69 -8.13
C LYS A 122 -8.27 8.37 -7.38
N PRO A 123 -8.42 8.42 -6.05
CA PRO A 123 -8.58 7.21 -5.28
C PRO A 123 -9.97 6.61 -5.46
N SER A 124 -10.00 5.29 -5.62
CA SER A 124 -11.23 4.49 -5.67
C SER A 124 -10.88 3.06 -5.29
N GLU A 125 -11.86 2.27 -4.85
CA GLU A 125 -11.64 0.84 -4.56
C GLU A 125 -11.00 0.11 -5.75
N SER A 126 -11.52 0.31 -6.96
CA SER A 126 -10.98 -0.35 -8.15
C SER A 126 -9.59 0.16 -8.52
N SER A 127 -9.28 1.44 -8.28
CA SER A 127 -7.93 1.98 -8.45
C SER A 127 -6.97 1.30 -7.47
N THR A 128 -7.29 1.22 -6.17
CA THR A 128 -6.37 0.58 -5.20
C THR A 128 -6.07 -0.88 -5.50
N TYR A 129 -7.01 -1.59 -6.12
CA TYR A 129 -6.80 -2.95 -6.62
C TYR A 129 -5.87 -3.00 -7.83
N ALA A 130 -6.00 -2.06 -8.76
CA ALA A 130 -5.07 -1.91 -9.87
C ALA A 130 -3.67 -1.51 -9.37
N ASP A 131 -3.60 -0.64 -8.36
CA ASP A 131 -2.36 -0.15 -7.77
C ASP A 131 -1.56 -1.30 -7.15
N ILE A 132 -2.18 -2.09 -6.24
CA ILE A 132 -1.46 -3.19 -5.57
C ILE A 132 -1.05 -4.31 -6.54
N GLU A 133 -1.85 -4.56 -7.58
CA GLU A 133 -1.50 -5.53 -8.62
C GLU A 133 -0.25 -5.08 -9.39
N ALA A 134 -0.17 -3.80 -9.77
CA ALA A 134 0.99 -3.25 -10.46
C ALA A 134 2.27 -3.28 -9.59
N ILE A 135 2.15 -3.01 -8.29
CA ILE A 135 3.28 -3.09 -7.37
C ILE A 135 3.74 -4.53 -7.15
N TYR A 136 2.82 -5.49 -7.06
CA TYR A 136 3.18 -6.90 -6.97
C TYR A 136 3.86 -7.39 -8.25
N GLU A 137 3.36 -6.98 -9.42
CA GLU A 137 3.99 -7.29 -10.71
C GLU A 137 5.41 -6.69 -10.80
N CYS A 138 5.61 -5.44 -10.36
CA CYS A 138 6.93 -4.82 -10.24
C CYS A 138 7.87 -5.63 -9.31
N LEU A 139 7.40 -6.07 -8.14
CA LEU A 139 8.18 -6.94 -7.24
C LEU A 139 8.59 -8.27 -7.90
N GLU A 140 7.68 -8.88 -8.65
CA GLU A 140 7.95 -10.16 -9.32
C GLU A 140 8.93 -9.98 -10.48
N THR A 141 8.75 -8.94 -11.30
CA THR A 141 9.47 -8.76 -12.56
C THR A 141 10.79 -8.02 -12.41
N GLU A 142 10.84 -6.94 -11.63
CA GLU A 142 12.05 -6.12 -11.47
C GLU A 142 12.95 -6.62 -10.33
N TYR A 143 12.34 -7.16 -9.27
CA TYR A 143 13.05 -7.61 -8.08
C TYR A 143 13.15 -9.13 -7.94
N GLY A 144 12.51 -9.90 -8.84
CA GLY A 144 12.55 -11.37 -8.82
C GLY A 144 11.94 -11.98 -7.57
N VAL A 145 11.05 -11.26 -6.87
CA VAL A 145 10.47 -11.71 -5.60
C VAL A 145 9.40 -12.75 -5.88
N SER A 146 9.62 -13.97 -5.38
CA SER A 146 8.66 -15.04 -5.50
C SER A 146 7.48 -14.84 -4.54
N GLN A 147 6.31 -15.37 -4.91
CA GLN A 147 5.11 -15.30 -4.08
C GLN A 147 5.30 -15.80 -2.64
N GLU A 148 6.07 -16.87 -2.46
CA GLU A 148 6.35 -17.54 -1.18
C GLU A 148 7.30 -16.76 -0.26
N ASP A 149 7.89 -15.70 -0.79
CA ASP A 149 8.72 -14.74 -0.07
C ASP A 149 7.99 -13.43 0.24
N VAL A 150 6.73 -13.27 -0.21
CA VAL A 150 5.92 -12.07 0.04
C VAL A 150 4.99 -12.24 1.23
N ILE A 151 5.07 -11.29 2.17
CA ILE A 151 4.06 -11.05 3.19
C ILE A 151 3.29 -9.79 2.80
N LEU A 152 1.96 -9.90 2.73
CA LEU A 152 1.11 -8.73 2.52
C LEU A 152 0.73 -8.11 3.87
N TYR A 153 0.84 -6.80 3.99
CA TYR A 153 0.44 -6.05 5.19
C TYR A 153 -0.59 -4.99 4.81
N GLY A 154 -1.76 -5.01 5.44
CA GLY A 154 -2.81 -4.03 5.22
C GLY A 154 -3.25 -3.36 6.51
N GLN A 155 -3.12 -2.04 6.57
CA GLN A 155 -3.59 -1.24 7.72
C GLN A 155 -4.92 -0.56 7.40
N SER A 156 -5.94 -0.71 8.25
CA SER A 156 -7.23 -0.02 8.10
C SER A 156 -7.80 -0.17 6.68
N VAL A 157 -7.99 0.91 5.92
CA VAL A 157 -8.45 0.88 4.52
C VAL A 157 -7.57 0.01 3.62
N GLY A 158 -6.26 -0.04 3.89
CA GLY A 158 -5.29 -0.84 3.15
C GLY A 158 -5.55 -2.35 3.22
N SER A 159 -6.30 -2.83 4.23
CA SER A 159 -6.77 -4.22 4.26
C SER A 159 -7.59 -4.62 3.03
N GLY A 160 -8.26 -3.66 2.38
CA GLY A 160 -8.99 -3.84 1.14
C GLY A 160 -8.14 -4.38 -0.02
N PRO A 161 -7.18 -3.60 -0.54
CA PRO A 161 -6.28 -4.05 -1.60
C PRO A 161 -5.43 -5.25 -1.17
N THR A 162 -4.98 -5.33 0.09
CA THR A 162 -4.26 -6.48 0.63
C THR A 162 -5.06 -7.78 0.46
N LEU A 163 -6.32 -7.82 0.90
CA LEU A 163 -7.15 -9.03 0.80
C LEU A 163 -7.60 -9.32 -0.63
N HIS A 164 -7.73 -8.29 -1.47
CA HIS A 164 -7.99 -8.47 -2.89
C HIS A 164 -6.84 -9.21 -3.58
N LEU A 165 -5.59 -8.80 -3.34
CA LEU A 165 -4.43 -9.48 -3.89
C LEU A 165 -4.26 -10.88 -3.27
N ALA A 166 -4.40 -10.99 -1.94
CA ALA A 166 -4.28 -12.28 -1.23
C ALA A 166 -5.26 -13.35 -1.73
N ALA A 167 -6.46 -12.95 -2.13
CA ALA A 167 -7.47 -13.87 -2.67
C ALA A 167 -7.10 -14.46 -4.04
N LYS A 168 -6.15 -13.86 -4.76
CA LYS A 168 -5.67 -14.29 -6.09
C LYS A 168 -4.36 -15.09 -6.00
N LEU A 169 -3.66 -14.95 -4.89
CA LEU A 169 -2.30 -15.41 -4.72
C LEU A 169 -2.26 -16.61 -3.73
N PRO A 170 -2.24 -17.87 -4.21
CA PRO A 170 -2.36 -19.05 -3.36
C PRO A 170 -1.13 -19.40 -2.50
N ARG A 171 0.10 -19.00 -2.89
CA ARG A 171 1.35 -19.39 -2.20
C ARG A 171 1.99 -18.27 -1.38
N LEU A 172 1.24 -17.22 -1.02
CA LEU A 172 1.79 -16.14 -0.21
C LEU A 172 2.36 -16.67 1.11
N ARG A 173 3.44 -16.06 1.60
CA ARG A 173 4.00 -16.41 2.91
C ARG A 173 3.00 -16.16 4.03
N GLY A 174 2.24 -15.08 3.94
CA GLY A 174 1.22 -14.74 4.91
C GLY A 174 0.60 -13.38 4.65
N VAL A 175 -0.44 -13.08 5.42
CA VAL A 175 -1.14 -11.79 5.42
C VAL A 175 -1.20 -11.25 6.84
N VAL A 176 -0.87 -9.97 7.01
CA VAL A 176 -1.06 -9.22 8.26
C VAL A 176 -2.15 -8.18 8.04
N LEU A 177 -3.21 -8.25 8.85
CA LEU A 177 -4.29 -7.26 8.87
C LEU A 177 -4.19 -6.46 10.17
N HIS A 178 -3.80 -5.19 10.06
CA HIS A 178 -3.70 -4.29 11.20
C HIS A 178 -4.89 -3.34 11.23
N SER A 179 -5.76 -3.52 12.23
CA SER A 179 -7.00 -2.76 12.39
C SER A 179 -7.82 -2.75 11.10
N GLY A 180 -7.87 -3.90 10.42
CA GLY A 180 -8.50 -4.06 9.11
C GLY A 180 -10.02 -3.85 9.17
N ILE A 181 -10.59 -3.34 8.08
CA ILE A 181 -12.02 -3.09 7.97
C ILE A 181 -12.75 -4.34 7.49
N LEU A 182 -13.94 -4.60 8.02
CA LEU A 182 -14.81 -5.67 7.50
C LEU A 182 -15.41 -5.27 6.14
N SER A 183 -15.80 -4.00 6.02
CA SER A 183 -16.17 -3.29 4.80
C SER A 183 -16.37 -1.79 5.06
N GLY A 184 -16.45 -0.97 3.99
CA GLY A 184 -16.57 0.49 4.10
C GLY A 184 -17.84 0.94 4.83
N LEU A 185 -19.00 0.34 4.54
CA LEU A 185 -20.25 0.69 5.22
C LEU A 185 -20.26 0.29 6.69
N ARG A 186 -19.58 -0.79 7.06
CA ARG A 186 -19.50 -1.24 8.46
C ARG A 186 -18.69 -0.28 9.32
N VAL A 187 -17.70 0.39 8.73
CA VAL A 187 -16.93 1.46 9.39
C VAL A 187 -17.76 2.74 9.53
N LEU A 188 -18.47 3.13 8.47
CA LEU A 188 -19.22 4.41 8.45
C LEU A 188 -20.51 4.38 9.26
N CYS A 189 -21.21 3.23 9.29
CA CYS A 189 -22.58 3.17 9.81
C CYS A 189 -22.77 2.13 10.93
N HIS A 190 -21.73 1.40 11.35
CA HIS A 190 -21.82 0.30 12.33
C HIS A 190 -22.95 -0.72 12.03
N VAL A 191 -23.24 -0.94 10.75
CA VAL A 191 -24.32 -1.84 10.31
C VAL A 191 -23.85 -3.29 10.21
N ASN A 192 -24.75 -4.25 10.44
CA ASN A 192 -24.42 -5.69 10.33
C ASN A 192 -24.68 -6.32 8.95
N PHE A 193 -25.14 -5.55 7.96
CA PHE A 193 -25.50 -6.02 6.62
C PHE A 193 -24.55 -5.49 5.53
N THR A 194 -24.35 -6.28 4.47
CA THR A 194 -23.46 -5.93 3.34
C THR A 194 -24.28 -5.59 2.11
N PHE A 195 -24.30 -4.32 1.70
CA PHE A 195 -25.01 -3.86 0.50
C PHE A 195 -24.17 -4.00 -0.78
N CYS A 196 -24.81 -3.90 -1.95
CA CYS A 196 -24.13 -3.99 -3.24
C CYS A 196 -23.07 -2.89 -3.43
N PHE A 197 -23.30 -1.68 -2.91
CA PHE A 197 -22.41 -0.51 -2.98
C PHE A 197 -21.33 -0.44 -1.90
N ASP A 198 -21.25 -1.47 -1.03
CA ASP A 198 -20.25 -1.53 0.03
C ASP A 198 -18.86 -1.78 -0.55
N ILE A 199 -17.94 -0.84 -0.32
CA ILE A 199 -16.55 -0.98 -0.76
C ILE A 199 -15.78 -1.91 0.19
N TYR A 200 -14.75 -2.58 -0.33
CA TYR A 200 -13.84 -3.42 0.44
C TYR A 200 -14.57 -4.48 1.27
N LYS A 201 -15.45 -5.28 0.65
CA LYS A 201 -16.14 -6.43 1.27
C LYS A 201 -15.16 -7.53 1.73
N ASN A 202 -14.32 -7.22 2.69
CA ASN A 202 -13.20 -8.03 3.17
C ASN A 202 -13.69 -9.28 3.87
N ILE A 203 -14.86 -9.22 4.52
CA ILE A 203 -15.57 -10.37 5.08
C ILE A 203 -15.81 -11.51 4.04
N ASN A 204 -15.92 -11.15 2.76
CA ASN A 204 -16.06 -12.13 1.68
C ASN A 204 -14.71 -12.51 1.07
N LYS A 205 -13.78 -11.55 0.94
CA LYS A 205 -12.46 -11.80 0.35
C LYS A 205 -11.59 -12.71 1.22
N ILE A 206 -11.64 -12.54 2.54
CA ILE A 206 -10.81 -13.31 3.47
C ILE A 206 -11.05 -14.82 3.38
N LYS A 207 -12.27 -15.25 3.04
CA LYS A 207 -12.63 -16.67 2.81
C LYS A 207 -11.85 -17.33 1.67
N LYS A 208 -11.26 -16.53 0.78
CA LYS A 208 -10.47 -17.00 -0.37
C LYS A 208 -8.96 -17.06 -0.08
N VAL A 209 -8.50 -16.45 1.01
CA VAL A 209 -7.09 -16.43 1.39
C VAL A 209 -6.65 -17.83 1.82
N LYS A 210 -5.52 -18.30 1.29
CA LYS A 210 -5.01 -19.67 1.50
C LYS A 210 -3.79 -19.76 2.40
N CYS A 211 -3.15 -18.64 2.68
CA CYS A 211 -1.97 -18.54 3.53
C CYS A 211 -2.33 -18.19 4.99
N PRO A 212 -1.39 -18.32 5.93
CA PRO A 212 -1.59 -17.88 7.31
C PRO A 212 -1.96 -16.39 7.40
N VAL A 213 -2.90 -16.06 8.28
CA VAL A 213 -3.36 -14.68 8.51
C VAL A 213 -3.14 -14.29 9.98
N LEU A 214 -2.43 -13.19 10.20
CA LEU A 214 -2.34 -12.51 11.49
C LEU A 214 -3.30 -11.33 11.50
N VAL A 215 -4.16 -11.27 12.52
CA VAL A 215 -5.05 -10.12 12.76
C VAL A 215 -4.58 -9.39 14.01
N ILE A 216 -4.25 -8.12 13.86
CA ILE A 216 -3.92 -7.20 14.95
C ILE A 216 -5.10 -6.24 15.07
N HIS A 217 -5.72 -6.21 16.25
CA HIS A 217 -6.83 -5.31 16.53
C HIS A 217 -6.53 -4.52 17.81
N VAL A 218 -6.73 -3.21 17.75
CA VAL A 218 -6.62 -2.33 18.92
C VAL A 218 -8.02 -2.08 19.44
N SER A 219 -8.27 -2.42 20.70
CA SER A 219 -9.50 -2.07 21.39
C SER A 219 -9.50 -0.56 21.63
N THR A 220 -10.50 0.14 21.10
CA THR A 220 -10.85 1.51 21.50
C THR A 220 -11.76 1.50 22.71
#